data_AF-A0AAV0LTF2-F1
#
_entry.id   AF-A0AAV0LTF2-F1
#
_cell.length_a   1.000
_cell.length_b   1.000
_cell.length_c   1.000
_cell.angle_alpha   90.00
_cell.angle_beta   90.00
_cell.angle_gamma   90.00
#
_symmetry.space_group_name_H-M   'P 1'
#
loop_
_entity.id
_entity.type
_entity.pdbx_description
1 polymer ?
#
loop_
_entity_poly.entity_id
_entity_poly.type
_entity_poly.pdbx_seq_one_letter_code
_entity_poly.pdbx_strand_id
1 'polypeptide(L)'
;MVLTRPFVEYLIWGWDNLPRTLLMYYANFVSSPEGYFHTVICNAPEYARTAINHDLHYIAWDTPPKQHPHVLSLNDTERMIASGAAFARKFQHNDPVLDKIDNDLLGRKVGAFTPGGWCSNSPDCTEVGDINKVQPGPGADRLKHLIARVALMARRGENQCK
;
A
#
# COMPACT_ATOMS: atom_id res chain seq x y z
N MET A 1 -4.63 -2.13 -1.17
CA MET A 1 -4.95 -2.67 0.18
C MET A 1 -3.87 -3.58 0.71
N VAL A 2 -3.76 -3.68 2.04
CA VAL A 2 -2.87 -4.59 2.77
C VAL A 2 -3.69 -5.31 3.83
N LEU A 3 -3.60 -6.64 3.88
CA LEU A 3 -4.37 -7.48 4.78
C LEU A 3 -3.46 -8.15 5.80
N THR A 4 -3.90 -8.24 7.06
CA THR A 4 -3.15 -8.95 8.10
C THR A 4 -3.30 -10.46 7.90
N ARG A 5 -2.26 -11.22 8.25
CA ARG A 5 -2.30 -12.69 8.18
C ARG A 5 -3.52 -13.28 8.92
N PRO A 6 -3.86 -12.88 10.15
CA PRO A 6 -5.04 -13.41 10.84
C PRO A 6 -6.36 -13.15 10.09
N PHE A 7 -6.50 -12.00 9.41
CA PHE A 7 -7.69 -11.73 8.63
C PHE A 7 -7.75 -12.59 7.35
N VAL A 8 -6.62 -12.78 6.67
CA VAL A 8 -6.54 -13.70 5.53
C VAL A 8 -6.87 -15.14 5.94
N GLU A 9 -6.38 -15.58 7.09
CA GLU A 9 -6.72 -16.91 7.63
C GLU A 9 -8.21 -17.03 7.92
N TYR A 10 -8.85 -15.99 8.45
CA TYR A 10 -10.31 -15.96 8.62
C TYR A 10 -11.07 -16.03 7.29
N LEU A 11 -10.61 -15.34 6.24
CA LEU A 11 -11.24 -15.41 4.92
C LEU A 11 -11.20 -16.82 4.30
N ILE A 12 -10.13 -17.58 4.57
CA ILE A 12 -9.90 -18.91 3.98
C ILE A 12 -10.49 -20.01 4.85
N TRP A 13 -10.22 -19.96 6.16
CA TRP A 13 -10.48 -21.03 7.12
C TRP A 13 -11.62 -20.72 8.09
N GLY A 14 -12.23 -19.53 7.98
CA GLY A 14 -13.31 -19.07 8.86
C GLY A 14 -14.35 -20.16 9.11
N TRP A 15 -14.60 -20.44 10.38
CA TRP A 15 -15.60 -21.42 10.79
C TRP A 15 -17.02 -20.87 10.65
N ASP A 16 -17.17 -19.54 10.61
CA ASP A 16 -18.43 -18.90 10.29
C ASP A 16 -18.70 -18.91 8.76
N ASN A 17 -19.95 -18.64 8.40
CA ASN A 17 -20.38 -18.70 7.00
C ASN A 17 -20.18 -17.38 6.24
N LEU A 18 -19.89 -16.27 6.92
CA LEU A 18 -19.90 -14.94 6.33
C LEU A 18 -18.92 -14.80 5.14
N PRO A 19 -17.62 -15.14 5.25
CA PRO A 19 -16.69 -15.05 4.13
C PRO A 19 -17.12 -15.93 2.95
N ARG A 20 -17.61 -17.16 3.21
CA ARG A 20 -18.05 -18.09 2.16
C ARG A 20 -19.30 -17.58 1.44
N THR A 21 -20.30 -17.10 2.17
CA THR A 21 -21.53 -16.56 1.59
C THR A 21 -21.23 -15.31 0.76
N LEU A 22 -20.41 -14.39 1.28
CA LEU A 22 -20.01 -13.21 0.54
C LEU A 22 -19.13 -13.56 -0.68
N LEU A 23 -18.28 -14.58 -0.60
CA LEU A 23 -17.48 -15.02 -1.74
C LEU A 23 -18.37 -15.51 -2.88
N MET A 24 -19.39 -16.32 -2.58
CA MET A 24 -20.36 -16.78 -3.58
C MET A 24 -21.14 -15.62 -4.22
N TYR A 25 -21.50 -14.61 -3.43
CA TYR A 25 -22.16 -13.41 -3.94
C TYR A 25 -21.22 -12.59 -4.84
N TYR A 26 -20.03 -12.25 -4.33
CA TYR A 26 -19.07 -11.40 -5.02
C TYR A 26 -18.41 -12.08 -6.24
N ALA A 27 -18.44 -13.41 -6.33
CA ALA A 27 -18.04 -14.14 -7.54
C ALA A 27 -18.89 -13.78 -8.78
N ASN A 28 -20.09 -13.23 -8.58
CA ASN A 28 -21.01 -12.81 -9.64
C ASN A 28 -21.18 -11.28 -9.71
N PHE A 29 -20.27 -10.52 -9.11
CA PHE A 29 -20.33 -9.05 -9.02
C PHE A 29 -19.22 -8.39 -9.85
N VAL A 30 -19.48 -7.24 -10.47
CA VAL A 30 -18.44 -6.48 -11.21
C VAL A 30 -17.50 -5.81 -10.21
N SER A 31 -16.18 -5.87 -10.47
CA SER A 31 -15.17 -5.31 -9.56
C SER A 31 -15.23 -5.89 -8.14
N SER A 32 -15.45 -7.19 -8.02
CA SER A 32 -15.59 -7.91 -6.73
C SER A 32 -14.58 -7.51 -5.64
N PRO A 33 -13.27 -7.33 -5.93
CA PRO A 33 -12.29 -6.96 -4.91
C PRO A 33 -12.54 -5.58 -4.28
N GLU A 34 -13.25 -4.68 -4.96
CA GLU A 34 -13.58 -3.35 -4.45
C GLU A 34 -14.65 -3.39 -3.35
N GLY A 35 -15.46 -4.46 -3.29
CA GLY A 35 -16.52 -4.62 -2.29
C GLY A 35 -16.29 -5.75 -1.29
N TYR A 36 -15.74 -6.88 -1.72
CA TYR A 36 -15.67 -8.11 -0.92
C TYR A 36 -14.96 -7.92 0.42
N PHE A 37 -13.70 -7.46 0.39
CA PHE A 37 -12.88 -7.37 1.59
C PHE A 37 -13.43 -6.35 2.59
N HIS A 38 -13.92 -5.21 2.11
CA HIS A 38 -14.54 -4.18 2.93
C HIS A 38 -15.81 -4.68 3.61
N THR A 39 -16.63 -5.43 2.88
CA THR A 39 -17.88 -6.00 3.41
C THR A 39 -17.60 -7.05 4.46
N VAL A 40 -16.67 -7.98 4.21
CA VAL A 40 -16.32 -9.01 5.18
C VAL A 40 -15.72 -8.40 6.45
N ILE A 41 -14.71 -7.52 6.33
CA ILE A 41 -14.02 -6.98 7.51
C ILE A 41 -14.96 -6.16 8.40
N CYS A 42 -15.89 -5.40 7.82
CA CYS A 42 -16.84 -4.59 8.59
C CYS A 42 -18.01 -5.37 9.18
N ASN A 43 -18.29 -6.59 8.70
CA ASN A 43 -19.36 -7.44 9.23
C ASN A 43 -18.85 -8.60 10.09
N ALA A 44 -17.54 -8.68 10.33
CA ALA A 44 -16.92 -9.61 11.27
C ALA A 44 -16.53 -8.87 12.56
N PRO A 45 -17.28 -9.01 13.67
CA PRO A 45 -17.08 -8.19 14.89
C PRO A 45 -15.65 -8.21 15.45
N GLU A 46 -14.97 -9.35 15.30
CA GLU A 46 -13.58 -9.57 15.72
C GLU A 46 -12.58 -8.71 14.93
N TYR A 47 -12.89 -8.40 13.67
CA TYR A 47 -12.00 -7.67 12.77
C TYR A 47 -12.45 -6.24 12.47
N ALA A 48 -13.74 -5.92 12.62
CA ALA A 48 -14.30 -4.60 12.28
C ALA A 48 -13.57 -3.44 12.96
N ARG A 49 -13.11 -3.62 14.21
CA ARG A 49 -12.35 -2.62 14.98
C ARG A 49 -10.88 -2.48 14.57
N THR A 50 -10.39 -3.38 13.71
CA THR A 50 -9.01 -3.36 13.20
C THR A 50 -8.90 -2.73 11.81
N ALA A 51 -10.04 -2.39 11.19
CA ALA A 51 -10.08 -1.78 9.87
C ALA A 51 -9.49 -0.37 9.89
N ILE A 52 -8.46 -0.14 9.08
CA ILE A 52 -7.88 1.19 8.86
C ILE A 52 -8.33 1.67 7.50
N ASN A 53 -9.02 2.82 7.44
CA ASN A 53 -9.50 3.42 6.19
C ASN A 53 -8.36 4.12 5.41
N HIS A 54 -7.30 3.36 5.10
CA HIS A 54 -6.20 3.79 4.26
C HIS A 54 -5.48 2.56 3.69
N ASP A 55 -5.36 2.47 2.38
CA ASP A 55 -4.89 1.25 1.71
C ASP A 55 -3.38 1.26 1.36
N LEU A 56 -2.69 2.32 1.81
CA LEU A 56 -1.26 2.63 1.67
C LEU A 56 -0.80 3.00 0.25
N HIS A 57 -1.74 3.24 -0.67
CA HIS A 57 -1.44 3.71 -2.01
C HIS A 57 -1.71 5.21 -2.15
N TYR A 58 -0.84 5.90 -2.88
CA TYR A 58 -1.16 7.19 -3.49
C TYR A 58 -1.79 6.94 -4.86
N ILE A 59 -3.04 7.38 -5.02
CA ILE A 59 -3.80 7.27 -6.27
C ILE A 59 -4.41 8.65 -6.55
N ALA A 60 -4.04 9.24 -7.68
CA ALA A 60 -4.63 10.48 -8.15
C ALA A 60 -5.79 10.21 -9.10
N TRP A 61 -6.83 11.04 -9.02
CA TRP A 61 -7.98 10.99 -9.90
C TRP A 61 -8.20 12.36 -10.54
N ASP A 62 -8.55 12.35 -11.83
CA ASP A 62 -8.97 13.56 -12.53
C ASP A 62 -10.26 14.12 -11.92
N THR A 63 -10.54 15.41 -12.17
CA THR A 63 -11.83 16.03 -11.83
C THR A 63 -12.50 16.53 -13.11
N PRO A 64 -13.63 15.93 -13.55
CA PRO A 64 -14.33 14.78 -12.94
C PRO A 64 -13.54 13.45 -13.04
N PRO A 65 -13.81 12.49 -12.13
CA PRO A 65 -13.10 11.21 -12.15
C PRO A 65 -13.42 10.40 -13.40
N LYS A 66 -12.39 9.78 -13.97
CA LYS A 66 -12.50 8.81 -15.09
C LYS A 66 -12.68 7.40 -14.53
N GLN A 67 -12.88 6.41 -15.42
CA GLN A 67 -12.93 4.98 -15.03
C GLN A 67 -11.61 4.47 -14.44
N HIS A 68 -10.48 5.01 -14.88
CA HIS A 68 -9.16 4.63 -14.38
C HIS A 68 -8.45 5.83 -13.76
N PRO A 69 -7.59 5.60 -12.74
CA PRO A 69 -6.80 6.66 -12.13
C PRO A 69 -5.98 7.47 -13.13
N HIS A 70 -5.65 8.69 -12.75
CA HIS A 70 -4.69 9.56 -13.45
C HIS A 70 -3.33 8.86 -13.59
N VAL A 71 -2.68 9.06 -14.74
CA VAL A 71 -1.31 8.58 -14.95
C VAL A 71 -0.37 9.59 -14.29
N LEU A 72 0.33 9.15 -13.25
CA LEU A 72 1.26 9.99 -12.52
C LEU A 72 2.44 10.37 -13.40
N SER A 73 2.80 11.64 -13.36
CA SER A 73 3.91 12.25 -14.09
C SER A 73 4.86 12.96 -13.12
N LEU A 74 5.91 13.61 -13.65
CA LEU A 74 6.81 14.45 -12.86
C LEU A 74 6.08 15.52 -12.04
N ASN A 75 4.97 16.06 -12.55
CA ASN A 75 4.18 17.10 -11.86
C ASN A 75 3.48 16.58 -10.59
N ASP A 76 3.30 15.27 -10.46
CA ASP A 76 2.60 14.66 -9.34
C ASP A 76 3.56 14.24 -8.20
N THR A 77 4.88 14.33 -8.43
CA THR A 77 5.91 13.74 -7.56
C THR A 77 5.93 14.33 -6.17
N GLU A 78 5.78 15.65 -6.03
CA GLU A 78 5.77 16.31 -4.73
C GLU A 78 4.63 15.79 -3.86
N ARG A 79 3.40 15.77 -4.40
CA ARG A 79 2.21 15.28 -3.69
C ARG A 79 2.30 13.78 -3.39
N MET A 80 2.79 13.00 -4.34
CA MET A 80 3.02 11.57 -4.18
C MET A 80 3.98 11.30 -3.01
N ILE A 81 5.13 11.98 -2.95
CA ILE A 81 6.12 11.81 -1.89
C ILE A 81 5.58 12.30 -0.55
N ALA A 82 4.93 13.48 -0.54
CA ALA A 82 4.36 14.09 0.66
C ALA A 82 3.23 13.26 1.28
N SER A 83 2.54 12.41 0.49
CA SER A 83 1.49 11.53 1.00
C SER A 83 1.99 10.55 2.07
N GLY A 84 3.28 10.19 2.03
CA GLY A 84 3.89 9.17 2.87
C GLY A 84 3.41 7.74 2.57
N ALA A 85 2.64 7.54 1.51
CA ALA A 85 2.17 6.24 1.06
C ALA A 85 3.36 5.35 0.64
N ALA A 86 3.27 4.05 0.93
CA ALA A 86 4.30 3.09 0.57
C ALA A 86 4.31 2.76 -0.93
N PHE A 87 3.15 2.88 -1.58
CA PHE A 87 2.95 2.57 -2.99
C PHE A 87 2.28 3.74 -3.70
N ALA A 88 2.42 3.79 -5.02
CA ALA A 88 1.72 4.75 -5.87
C ALA A 88 1.32 4.10 -7.19
N ARG A 89 0.22 4.55 -7.78
CA ARG A 89 -0.21 4.14 -9.13
C ARG A 89 -1.07 5.22 -9.81
N LYS A 90 -1.16 5.26 -11.14
CA LYS A 90 -0.51 4.38 -12.13
C LYS A 90 0.59 5.13 -12.87
N PHE A 91 1.61 4.42 -13.31
CA PHE A 91 2.72 4.98 -14.10
C PHE A 91 2.65 4.45 -15.52
N GLN A 92 3.02 5.30 -16.49
CA GLN A 92 3.25 4.84 -17.84
C GLN A 92 4.61 4.10 -17.91
N HIS A 93 4.71 3.11 -18.78
CA HIS A 93 5.98 2.43 -19.02
C HIS A 93 7.03 3.43 -19.54
N ASN A 94 8.23 3.38 -18.98
CA ASN A 94 9.36 4.28 -19.28
C ASN A 94 9.05 5.78 -19.11
N ASP A 95 8.13 6.12 -18.21
CA ASP A 95 7.88 7.52 -17.86
C ASP A 95 9.04 8.08 -17.02
N PRO A 96 9.53 9.32 -17.30
CA PRO A 96 10.62 9.96 -16.55
C PRO A 96 10.38 10.06 -15.03
N VAL A 97 9.13 9.99 -14.58
CA VAL A 97 8.81 9.92 -13.14
C VAL A 97 9.44 8.69 -12.45
N LEU A 98 9.61 7.59 -13.17
CA LEU A 98 10.22 6.37 -12.65
C LEU A 98 11.72 6.58 -12.39
N ASP A 99 12.42 7.27 -13.29
CA ASP A 99 13.81 7.66 -13.10
C ASP A 99 13.97 8.60 -11.91
N LYS A 100 13.00 9.52 -11.71
CA LYS A 100 12.99 10.41 -10.55
C LYS A 100 12.80 9.65 -9.24
N ILE A 101 11.93 8.63 -9.21
CA ILE A 101 11.77 7.75 -8.03
C ILE A 101 13.08 6.99 -7.75
N ASP A 102 13.67 6.40 -8.78
CA ASP A 102 14.93 5.66 -8.66
C ASP A 102 16.06 6.52 -8.09
N ASN A 103 16.23 7.73 -8.63
CA ASN A 103 17.30 8.62 -8.21
C ASN A 103 17.03 9.27 -6.85
N ASP A 104 15.86 9.87 -6.65
CA ASP A 104 15.61 10.74 -5.50
C ASP A 104 15.14 9.98 -4.26
N LEU A 105 14.45 8.84 -4.43
CA LEU A 105 13.89 8.07 -3.32
C LEU A 105 14.68 6.80 -3.02
N LEU A 106 15.12 6.10 -4.05
CA LEU A 106 15.80 4.81 -3.92
C LEU A 106 17.33 4.96 -3.96
N GLY A 107 17.87 6.04 -4.52
CA GLY A 107 19.31 6.18 -4.76
C GLY A 107 19.87 5.08 -5.67
N ARG A 108 19.03 4.55 -6.57
CA ARG A 108 19.36 3.42 -7.45
C ARG A 108 20.05 3.92 -8.72
N LYS A 109 21.27 3.43 -8.97
CA LYS A 109 21.96 3.63 -10.26
C LYS A 109 21.37 2.70 -11.33
N VAL A 110 21.49 3.08 -12.60
CA VAL A 110 21.03 2.27 -13.74
C VAL A 110 21.69 0.88 -13.70
N GLY A 111 20.88 -0.17 -13.70
CA GLY A 111 21.36 -1.56 -13.66
C GLY A 111 21.83 -2.05 -12.28
N ALA A 112 21.76 -1.23 -11.23
CA ALA A 112 22.14 -1.60 -9.87
C ALA A 112 20.91 -1.92 -9.00
N PHE A 113 21.15 -2.63 -7.90
CA PHE A 113 20.14 -2.82 -6.86
C PHE A 113 19.92 -1.53 -6.06
N THR A 114 18.74 -1.39 -5.47
CA THR A 114 18.48 -0.32 -4.50
C THR A 114 19.37 -0.53 -3.28
N PRO A 115 20.23 0.43 -2.90
CA PRO A 115 21.06 0.31 -1.72
C PRO A 115 20.22 0.29 -0.44
N GLY A 116 20.68 -0.46 0.56
CA GLY A 116 20.02 -0.62 1.85
C GLY A 116 20.93 -1.29 2.87
N GLY A 117 20.36 -1.63 4.03
CA GLY A 117 21.13 -2.27 5.12
C GLY A 117 21.78 -3.61 4.71
N TRP A 118 21.24 -4.26 3.68
CA TRP A 118 21.67 -5.55 3.15
C TRP A 118 22.88 -5.47 2.22
N CYS A 119 23.38 -4.29 1.85
CA CYS A 119 24.50 -4.17 0.93
C CYS A 119 25.81 -4.74 1.51
N SER A 120 26.46 -5.63 0.76
CA SER A 120 27.89 -5.91 0.92
C SER A 120 28.71 -4.93 0.06
N ASN A 121 29.88 -4.51 0.54
CA ASN A 121 30.76 -3.51 -0.11
C ASN A 121 30.18 -2.08 -0.16
N SER A 122 29.87 -1.53 1.03
CA SER A 122 29.55 -0.11 1.20
C SER A 122 30.74 0.77 0.78
N PRO A 123 30.53 1.88 0.04
CA PRO A 123 29.25 2.55 -0.23
C PRO A 123 28.55 2.16 -1.54
N ASP A 124 29.19 1.38 -2.42
CA ASP A 124 28.71 1.19 -3.79
C ASP A 124 27.62 0.13 -3.95
N CYS A 125 27.38 -0.70 -2.92
CA CYS A 125 26.36 -1.76 -2.92
C CYS A 125 26.40 -2.63 -4.18
N THR A 126 27.59 -3.08 -4.56
CA THR A 126 27.79 -3.89 -5.76
C THR A 126 27.25 -5.31 -5.61
N GLU A 127 27.08 -5.77 -4.36
CA GLU A 127 26.60 -7.10 -4.03
C GLU A 127 25.50 -7.04 -2.95
N VAL A 128 24.57 -7.99 -3.01
CA VAL A 128 23.54 -8.18 -1.98
C VAL A 128 24.11 -9.12 -0.92
N GLY A 129 24.26 -8.61 0.29
CA GLY A 129 24.65 -9.36 1.49
C GLY A 129 23.43 -9.92 2.22
N ASP A 130 23.36 -9.73 3.54
CA ASP A 130 22.26 -10.26 4.35
C ASP A 130 20.97 -9.46 4.13
N ILE A 131 20.01 -10.08 3.44
CA ILE A 131 18.69 -9.51 3.15
C ILE A 131 17.86 -9.19 4.40
N ASN A 132 18.19 -9.78 5.56
CA ASN A 132 17.51 -9.50 6.81
C ASN A 132 18.02 -8.22 7.49
N LYS A 133 19.17 -7.70 7.04
CA LYS A 133 19.73 -6.47 7.56
C LYS A 133 19.01 -5.28 6.93
N VAL A 134 17.95 -4.82 7.59
CA VAL A 134 17.16 -3.66 7.13
C VAL A 134 17.57 -2.42 7.90
N GLN A 135 17.79 -1.31 7.20
CA GLN A 135 18.07 0.00 7.78
C GLN A 135 16.98 1.00 7.36
N PRO A 136 16.27 1.64 8.32
CA PRO A 136 15.29 2.68 7.99
C PRO A 136 15.96 3.88 7.32
N GLY A 137 15.39 4.33 6.20
CA GLY A 137 15.76 5.59 5.54
C GLY A 137 14.62 6.63 5.60
N PRO A 138 14.76 7.78 4.91
CA PRO A 138 13.75 8.85 4.94
C PRO A 138 12.35 8.41 4.50
N GLY A 139 12.25 7.41 3.61
CA GLY A 139 10.97 6.81 3.23
C GLY A 139 10.28 6.07 4.37
N ALA A 140 11.04 5.38 5.22
CA ALA A 140 10.51 4.70 6.40
C ALA A 140 9.96 5.71 7.41
N ASP A 141 10.61 6.87 7.56
CA ASP A 141 10.11 7.95 8.41
C ASP A 141 8.78 8.51 7.89
N ARG A 142 8.66 8.78 6.58
CA ARG A 142 7.39 9.24 5.99
C ARG A 142 6.26 8.22 6.21
N LEU A 143 6.54 6.94 5.98
CA LEU A 143 5.58 5.86 6.20
C LEU A 143 5.18 5.74 7.68
N LYS A 144 6.14 5.85 8.60
CA LYS A 144 5.88 5.85 10.05
C LYS A 144 4.88 6.95 10.44
N HIS A 145 5.06 8.17 9.93
CA HIS A 145 4.13 9.28 10.19
C HIS A 145 2.73 9.00 9.63
N LEU A 146 2.64 8.48 8.40
CA LEU A 146 1.36 8.08 7.82
C LEU A 146 0.65 7.04 8.68
N ILE A 147 1.34 5.95 9.04
CA ILE A 147 0.81 4.85 9.85
C ILE A 147 0.34 5.38 11.22
N ALA A 148 1.16 6.18 11.90
CA ALA A 148 0.80 6.75 13.19
C ALA A 148 -0.47 7.61 13.10
N ARG A 149 -0.60 8.42 12.04
CA ARG A 149 -1.78 9.26 11.80
C ARG A 149 -3.04 8.42 11.57
N VAL A 150 -3.01 7.47 10.63
CA VAL A 150 -4.21 6.67 10.30
C VAL A 150 -4.62 5.73 11.44
N ALA A 151 -3.65 5.21 12.20
CA ALA A 151 -3.93 4.41 13.39
C ALA A 151 -4.56 5.26 14.51
N LEU A 152 -4.11 6.51 14.69
CA LEU A 152 -4.71 7.42 15.67
C LEU A 152 -6.16 7.76 15.32
N MET A 153 -6.46 8.04 14.04
CA MET A 153 -7.83 8.29 13.57
C MET A 153 -8.73 7.07 13.82
N ALA A 154 -8.26 5.87 13.46
CA ALA A 154 -9.00 4.63 13.70
C ALA A 154 -9.30 4.41 15.20
N ARG A 155 -8.33 4.64 16.08
CA ARG A 155 -8.51 4.55 17.55
C ARG A 155 -9.55 5.53 18.10
N ARG A 156 -9.77 6.67 17.44
CA ARG A 156 -10.79 7.65 17.79
C ARG A 156 -12.18 7.30 17.25
N GLY A 157 -12.31 6.20 16.51
CA GLY A 157 -13.56 5.83 15.84
C GLY A 157 -13.82 6.61 14.55
N GLU A 158 -12.86 7.38 14.06
CA GLU A 158 -13.02 8.15 12.82
C GLU A 158 -12.92 7.20 11.60
N ASN A 159 -13.87 7.33 10.66
CA ASN A 159 -13.91 6.55 9.42
C ASN A 159 -13.81 5.03 9.65
N GLN A 160 -14.48 4.52 10.68
CA GLN A 160 -14.52 3.10 11.02
C GLN A 160 -15.77 2.42 10.45
N CYS A 161 -15.76 1.09 10.43
CA CYS A 161 -16.97 0.28 10.21
C CYS A 161 -18.07 0.70 11.20
N LYS A 162 -19.32 0.72 10.74
CA LYS A 162 -20.48 1.12 11.53
C LYS A 162 -21.00 -0.02 12.41
#